data_AF-A0A932T6R2-F1
#
_entry.id   AF-A0A932T6R2-F1
#
_cell.length_a   1.000
_cell.length_b   1.000
_cell.length_c   1.000
_cell.angle_alpha   90.00
_cell.angle_beta   90.00
_cell.angle_gamma   90.00
#
_symmetry.space_group_name_H-M   'P 1'
#
loop_
_entity.id
_entity.type
_entity.pdbx_description
1 polymer ?
#
loop_
_entity_poly.entity_id
_entity_poly.type
_entity_poly.pdbx_seq_one_letter_code
_entity_poly.pdbx_strand_id
1 'polypeptide(L)' 'MPSNVKIFSGTGSHYLAEQIALKFGEPLGKANIQKFSDGEIGVDFQESIRGK' A
#
# COMPACT_ATOMS: atom_id res chain seq x y z
N MET A 1 -22.36 2.77 6.91
CA MET A 1 -21.28 3.56 6.26
C MET A 1 -20.31 2.54 5.68
N PRO A 2 -20.10 2.44 4.36
CA PRO A 2 -19.03 1.58 3.88
C PRO A 2 -17.73 2.15 4.47
N SER A 3 -17.00 1.28 5.18
CA SER A 3 -15.72 1.59 5.78
C SER A 3 -14.76 2.02 4.66
N ASN A 4 -14.34 3.28 4.69
CA ASN A 4 -13.30 3.82 3.83
C ASN A 4 -12.01 3.17 4.31
N VAL A 5 -11.56 2.09 3.66
CA VAL A 5 -10.36 1.34 4.05
C VAL A 5 -9.42 1.34 2.87
N LYS A 6 -8.18 1.76 3.11
CA LYS A 6 -7.09 1.67 2.14
C LYS A 6 -6.15 0.51 2.49
N ILE A 7 -5.88 -0.35 1.50
CA ILE A 7 -4.91 -1.44 1.63
C ILE A 7 -3.62 -1.03 0.92
N PHE A 8 -2.50 -1.08 1.61
CA PHE A 8 -1.16 -0.85 1.06
C PHE A 8 -0.31 -2.12 1.25
N SER A 9 0.74 -2.27 0.45
CA SER A 9 1.65 -3.41 0.54
C SER A 9 3.10 -3.01 0.62
N GLY A 10 3.85 -3.71 1.46
CA GLY A 10 5.30 -3.80 1.38
C GLY A 10 5.80 -4.58 0.15
N THR A 11 7.09 -4.91 0.13
CA THR A 11 7.74 -5.61 -0.99
C THR A 11 7.77 -7.13 -0.87
N GLY A 12 7.63 -7.69 0.34
CA GLY A 12 7.82 -9.14 0.58
C GLY A 12 6.75 -10.05 -0.04
N SER A 13 5.56 -9.53 -0.31
CA SER A 13 4.45 -10.31 -0.88
C SER A 13 3.45 -9.43 -1.63
N HIS A 14 3.95 -8.54 -2.49
CA HIS A 14 3.11 -7.58 -3.22
C HIS A 14 2.00 -8.26 -4.04
N TYR A 15 2.32 -9.39 -4.69
CA TYR A 15 1.36 -10.17 -5.47
C TYR A 15 0.15 -10.62 -4.62
N LEU A 16 0.40 -11.05 -3.38
CA LEU A 16 -0.66 -11.55 -2.50
C LEU A 16 -1.53 -10.39 -2.02
N ALA A 17 -0.92 -9.27 -1.64
CA ALA A 17 -1.63 -8.09 -1.22
C ALA A 17 -2.52 -7.53 -2.33
N GLU A 18 -2.06 -7.57 -3.59
CA GLU A 18 -2.84 -7.19 -4.76
C GLU A 18 -4.09 -8.07 -4.91
N GLN A 19 -3.95 -9.40 -4.77
CA GLN A 19 -5.11 -10.30 -4.82
C GLN A 19 -6.10 -10.04 -3.68
N ILE A 20 -5.62 -9.76 -2.47
CA ILE A 20 -6.47 -9.42 -1.33
C ILE A 20 -7.24 -8.12 -1.59
N ALA A 21 -6.56 -7.09 -2.08
CA ALA A 21 -7.18 -5.80 -2.39
C ALA A 21 -8.25 -5.95 -3.49
N LEU A 22 -7.93 -6.67 -4.56
CA LEU A 22 -8.89 -6.97 -5.64
C LEU A 22 -10.11 -7.75 -5.11
N LYS A 23 -9.94 -8.69 -4.17
CA LYS A 23 -11.06 -9.39 -3.52
C LYS A 23 -11.87 -8.49 -2.58
N PHE A 24 -11.23 -7.50 -1.96
CA PHE A 24 -11.90 -6.48 -1.15
C PHE A 24 -12.71 -5.49 -2.02
N GLY A 25 -12.34 -5.33 -3.29
CA GLY A 25 -13.08 -4.52 -4.26
C GLY A 25 -12.40 -3.19 -4.62
N GLU A 26 -11.21 -2.92 -4.09
CA GLU A 26 -10.39 -1.76 -4.44
C GLU A 26 -8.94 -2.17 -4.70
N PRO A 27 -8.22 -1.56 -5.66
CA PRO A 27 -6.80 -1.84 -5.85
C PRO A 27 -5.97 -1.36 -4.66
N LEU A 28 -4.72 -1.83 -4.60
CA LEU A 28 -3.76 -1.32 -3.61
C LEU A 28 -3.60 0.21 -3.74
N GLY A 29 -3.48 0.86 -2.59
CA GLY A 29 -3.13 2.27 -2.52
C GLY A 29 -1.72 2.51 -3.04
N LYS A 30 -1.50 3.71 -3.58
CA LYS A 30 -0.23 4.13 -4.17
C LYS A 30 0.76 4.47 -3.06
N ALA A 31 1.79 3.65 -2.94
CA ALA A 31 2.94 3.93 -2.10
C ALA A 31 4.22 3.62 -2.89
N ASN A 32 5.19 4.52 -2.80
CA ASN A 32 6.54 4.28 -3.26
C ASN A 32 7.37 3.74 -2.09
N ILE A 33 8.00 2.58 -2.30
CA ILE A 33 8.90 1.97 -1.32
C ILE A 33 10.29 1.96 -1.92
N GLN A 34 11.17 2.74 -1.31
CA GLN A 34 12.56 2.87 -1.69
C GLN A 34 13.44 2.16 -0.68
N LYS A 35 14.49 1.50 -1.16
CA LYS A 35 15.62 1.08 -0.34
C LYS A 35 16.82 1.96 -0.65
N PHE A 36 17.36 2.62 0.36
CA PHE A 36 18.55 3.46 0.24
C PHE A 36 19.83 2.62 0.21
N SER A 37 20.94 3.20 -0.21
CA SER A 37 22.22 2.51 -0.37
C SER A 37 22.81 2.00 0.96
N ASP A 38 22.48 2.66 2.06
CA ASP A 38 22.82 2.24 3.45
C ASP A 38 21.91 1.14 3.99
N GLY A 39 20.87 0.76 3.24
CA GLY A 39 19.92 -0.28 3.62
C GLY A 39 18.67 0.23 4.33
N GLU A 40 18.55 1.53 4.60
CA GLU A 40 17.32 2.12 5.14
C GLU A 40 16.16 1.98 4.16
N ILE A 41 14.94 1.95 4.70
CA ILE A 41 13.71 1.82 3.91
C ILE A 41 12.92 3.14 4.02
N GLY A 42 12.68 3.76 2.86
CA GLY A 42 11.79 4.90 2.71
C GLY A 42 10.42 4.47 2.21
N VAL A 43 9.36 5.01 2.80
CA VAL A 43 7.98 4.80 2.36
C VAL A 43 7.32 6.15 2.15
N ASP A 44 6.79 6.36 0.95
CA ASP A 44 6.09 7.58 0.55
C ASP A 44 4.69 7.23 0.04
N PHE A 45 3.65 7.72 0.72
CA PHE A 45 2.26 7.54 0.29
C PHE A 45 1.92 8.60 -0.75
N GLN A 46 1.69 8.18 -1.99
CA GLN A 46 1.43 9.07 -3.12
C GLN A 46 -0.05 9.49 -3.21
N GLU A 47 -0.78 9.37 -2.11
CA GLU A 47 -2.19 9.72 -1.98
C GLU A 47 -2.55 10.06 -0.53
N SER A 48 -3.64 10.81 -0.36
CA SER A 48 -4.10 11.19 0.98
C SER A 48 -4.69 9.99 1.73
N ILE A 49 -4.11 9.70 2.89
CA ILE A 49 -4.56 8.65 3.82
C ILE A 49 -5.38 9.18 5.01
N ARG A 50 -5.60 10.50 5.08
CA ARG A 50 -6.27 11.12 6.22
C ARG A 50 -7.77 10.80 6.19
N GLY A 51 -8.28 10.15 7.23
CA GLY A 51 -9.70 9.80 7.35
C GLY A 51 -10.13 8.65 6.42
N LYS A 52 -9.18 7.81 6.04
CA LYS A 52 -9.29 6.62 5.18
C LYS A 52 -8.77 5.38 5.92
#